data_AF-A0A2V6UU62-F1
#
_entry.id   AF-A0A2V6UU62-F1
#
_cell.length_a   1.000
_cell.length_b   1.000
_cell.length_c   1.000
_cell.angle_alpha   90.00
_cell.angle_beta   90.00
_cell.angle_gamma   90.00
#
_symmetry.space_group_name_H-M   'P 1'
#
loop_
_entity.id
_entity.type
_entity.pdbx_description
1 polymer ?
#
loop_
_entity_poly.entity_id
_entity_poly.type
_entity_poly.pdbx_seq_one_letter_code
_entity_poly.pdbx_strand_id
1 'polypeptide(L)'
;MKRVWLVALAAVLAGCVAGPFGGPSMLAKADRLAAQGDYRSAMEAYDAFLAQYADDSRAPRARMSRDAVASVITTRDEITRLQLELLRVREELSKREGDLARVRQEAERLRADLERLKQIDLQLERRK
;
A
#
# COMPACT_ATOMS: atom_id res chain seq x y z
N MET A 1 33.95 48.86 24.77
CA MET A 1 32.48 48.96 25.00
C MET A 1 31.63 48.94 23.73
N LYS A 2 32.03 49.53 22.59
CA LYS A 2 31.22 49.54 21.35
C LYS A 2 31.05 48.17 20.65
N ARG A 3 31.99 47.22 20.85
CA ARG A 3 31.97 45.89 20.20
C ARG A 3 30.98 44.91 20.84
N VAL A 4 30.71 45.04 22.14
CA VAL A 4 29.71 44.22 22.85
C VAL A 4 28.30 44.57 22.40
N TRP A 5 28.07 45.84 22.07
CA TRP A 5 26.78 46.33 21.58
C TRP A 5 26.44 45.78 20.18
N LEU A 6 27.43 45.62 19.30
CA LEU A 6 27.25 45.03 17.97
C LEU A 6 26.93 43.53 18.03
N VAL A 7 27.51 42.79 18.97
CA VAL A 7 27.24 41.36 19.15
C VAL A 7 25.85 41.13 19.74
N ALA A 8 25.43 41.98 20.70
CA ALA A 8 24.08 41.93 21.25
C ALA A 8 23.00 42.29 20.21
N LEU A 9 23.27 43.26 19.33
CA LEU A 9 22.34 43.64 18.26
C LEU A 9 22.19 42.53 17.19
N ALA A 10 23.27 41.81 16.88
CA ALA A 10 23.25 40.70 15.92
C ALA A 10 22.49 39.46 16.46
N ALA A 11 22.57 39.20 17.76
CA ALA A 11 21.83 38.10 18.40
C ALA A 11 20.31 38.33 18.43
N VAL A 12 19.87 39.58 18.53
CA VAL A 12 18.43 39.94 18.51
C VAL A 12 17.85 39.83 17.09
N LEU A 13 18.64 40.09 16.05
CA LEU A 13 18.19 40.01 14.65
C LEU A 13 18.12 38.57 14.10
N ALA A 14 18.91 37.63 14.66
CA ALA A 14 18.84 36.22 14.28
C ALA A 14 17.58 35.50 14.83
N GLY A 15 16.95 36.05 15.88
CA GLY A 15 15.72 35.51 16.47
C GLY A 15 14.44 35.82 15.68
N CYS A 16 14.48 36.68 14.66
CA CYS A 16 13.29 37.22 14.00
C CYS A 16 12.81 36.45 12.76
N VAL A 17 13.46 35.35 12.35
CA VAL A 17 12.98 34.55 11.18
C VAL A 17 11.95 33.48 11.57
N ALA A 18 11.83 33.15 12.86
CA ALA A 18 10.87 32.15 13.37
C ALA A 18 9.88 32.79 14.37
N GLY A 19 9.14 33.80 13.94
CA GLY A 19 8.01 34.31 14.73
C GLY A 19 6.82 33.35 14.71
N PRO A 20 5.91 33.41 15.71
CA PRO A 20 4.76 32.49 15.89
C PRO A 20 3.67 32.59 14.81
N PHE A 21 3.91 33.32 13.73
CA PHE A 21 2.93 33.66 12.70
C PHE A 21 2.95 32.71 11.48
N GLY A 22 3.85 31.72 11.45
CA GLY A 22 3.97 30.74 10.35
C GLY A 22 3.01 29.53 10.43
N GLY A 23 2.40 29.27 11.59
CA GLY A 23 1.50 28.13 11.80
C GLY A 23 0.35 28.01 10.78
N PRO A 24 -0.42 29.08 10.46
CA PRO A 24 -1.51 29.02 9.49
C PRO A 24 -1.06 28.60 8.09
N SER A 25 0.10 29.09 7.63
CA SER A 25 0.58 28.80 6.28
C SER A 25 1.14 27.38 6.16
N MET A 26 1.78 26.86 7.22
CA MET A 26 2.23 25.47 7.27
C MET A 26 1.07 24.48 7.25
N LEU A 27 0.04 24.72 8.06
CA LEU A 27 -1.13 23.85 8.08
C LEU A 27 -1.88 23.86 6.74
N ALA A 28 -2.04 25.04 6.12
CA ALA A 28 -2.65 25.16 4.80
C ALA A 28 -1.85 24.44 3.70
N LYS A 29 -0.51 24.38 3.81
CA LYS A 29 0.33 23.59 2.91
C LYS A 29 0.07 22.09 3.09
N ALA A 30 0.01 21.60 4.34
CA ALA A 30 -0.29 20.20 4.63
C ALA A 30 -1.66 19.79 4.06
N ASP A 31 -2.68 20.62 4.27
CA ASP A 31 -4.03 20.42 3.74
C ASP A 31 -4.05 20.35 2.20
N ARG A 32 -3.29 21.21 1.54
CA ARG A 32 -3.17 21.22 0.08
C ARG A 32 -2.51 19.94 -0.44
N LEU A 33 -1.45 19.48 0.20
CA LEU A 33 -0.77 18.22 -0.17
C LEU A 33 -1.71 17.02 -0.02
N ALA A 34 -2.47 16.98 1.07
CA ALA A 34 -3.49 15.96 1.28
C ALA A 34 -4.58 16.00 0.19
N ALA A 35 -5.06 17.19 -0.16
CA ALA A 35 -6.05 17.37 -1.22
C ALA A 35 -5.52 16.97 -2.62
N GLN A 36 -4.23 17.16 -2.87
CA GLN A 36 -3.56 16.72 -4.11
C GLN A 36 -3.31 15.20 -4.15
N GLY A 37 -3.57 14.49 -3.04
CA GLY A 37 -3.31 13.06 -2.93
C GLY A 37 -1.85 12.70 -2.62
N ASP A 38 -1.00 13.71 -2.39
CA ASP A 38 0.37 13.52 -1.94
C ASP A 38 0.41 13.33 -0.42
N TYR A 39 -0.07 12.16 0.01
CA TYR A 39 -0.26 11.84 1.42
C TYR A 39 1.03 11.72 2.21
N ARG A 40 2.14 11.31 1.56
CA ARG A 40 3.44 11.19 2.24
C ARG A 40 4.00 12.58 2.56
N SER A 41 3.99 13.49 1.59
CA SER A 41 4.40 14.87 1.85
C SER A 41 3.43 15.59 2.80
N ALA A 42 2.13 15.29 2.74
CA ALA A 42 1.14 15.83 3.66
C ALA A 42 1.41 15.39 5.12
N MET A 43 1.76 14.11 5.33
CA MET A 43 2.15 13.58 6.63
C MET A 43 3.33 14.32 7.23
N GLU A 44 4.41 14.48 6.45
CA GLU A 44 5.61 15.22 6.87
C GLU A 44 5.26 16.68 7.23
N ALA A 45 4.38 17.31 6.47
CA ALA A 45 3.96 18.68 6.73
C ALA A 45 3.10 18.82 7.99
N TYR A 46 2.19 17.86 8.27
CA TYR A 46 1.46 17.83 9.53
C TYR A 46 2.38 17.57 10.73
N ASP A 47 3.33 16.65 10.60
CA ASP A 47 4.31 16.34 11.66
C ASP A 47 5.19 17.56 11.98
N ALA A 48 5.67 18.26 10.94
CA ALA A 48 6.44 19.49 11.11
C ALA A 48 5.62 20.61 11.79
N PHE A 49 4.35 20.77 11.42
CA PHE A 49 3.46 21.72 12.07
C PHE A 49 3.26 21.36 13.56
N LEU A 50 2.98 20.09 13.87
CA LEU A 50 2.74 19.64 15.24
C LEU A 50 3.98 19.72 16.12
N ALA A 51 5.18 19.53 15.55
CA ALA A 51 6.44 19.67 16.27
C ALA A 51 6.72 21.13 16.68
N GLN A 52 6.36 22.09 15.82
CA GLN A 52 6.64 23.51 16.05
C GLN A 52 5.50 24.26 16.76
N TYR A 53 4.25 23.80 16.59
CA TYR A 53 3.03 24.45 17.06
C TYR A 53 2.18 23.51 17.92
N ALA A 54 2.82 22.78 18.84
CA ALA A 54 2.15 21.77 19.67
C ALA A 54 1.00 22.33 20.53
N ASP A 55 1.14 23.57 21.00
CA ASP A 55 0.17 24.29 21.86
C ASP A 55 -0.76 25.23 21.09
N ASP A 56 -0.68 25.27 19.75
CA ASP A 56 -1.58 26.08 18.93
C ASP A 56 -3.01 25.52 19.00
N SER A 57 -4.01 26.41 18.97
CA SER A 57 -5.43 26.02 19.03
C SER A 57 -5.86 25.08 17.89
N ARG A 58 -5.10 25.03 16.80
CA ARG A 58 -5.32 24.15 15.64
C ARG A 58 -4.62 22.80 15.74
N ALA A 59 -3.73 22.59 16.72
CA ALA A 59 -3.01 21.34 16.90
C ALA A 59 -3.94 20.11 16.99
N PRO A 60 -5.09 20.14 17.70
CA PRO A 60 -6.02 19.02 17.72
C PRO A 60 -6.56 18.67 16.32
N ARG A 61 -6.92 19.68 15.52
CA ARG A 61 -7.42 19.50 14.16
C ARG A 61 -6.34 18.98 13.22
N ALA A 62 -5.09 19.43 13.39
CA ALA A 62 -3.94 18.91 12.64
C ALA A 62 -3.66 17.44 12.96
N ARG A 63 -3.76 17.01 14.24
CA ARG A 63 -3.66 15.58 14.61
C ARG A 63 -4.73 14.73 13.95
N MET A 64 -5.98 15.18 13.99
CA MET A 64 -7.09 14.48 13.32
C MET A 64 -6.86 14.35 11.81
N SER A 65 -6.45 15.43 11.14
CA SER A 65 -6.15 15.39 9.70
C SER A 65 -4.97 14.47 9.39
N ARG A 66 -3.92 14.50 10.19
CA ARG A 66 -2.77 13.58 10.09
C ARG A 66 -3.18 12.13 10.23
N ASP A 67 -3.97 11.78 11.24
CA ASP A 67 -4.42 10.40 11.48
C ASP A 67 -5.32 9.89 10.35
N ALA A 68 -6.17 10.77 9.79
CA ALA A 68 -6.95 10.46 8.59
C ALA A 68 -6.04 10.17 7.39
N VAL A 69 -5.02 10.99 7.14
CA VAL A 69 -4.03 10.74 6.07
C VAL A 69 -3.30 9.43 6.29
N ALA A 70 -2.89 9.12 7.52
CA ALA A 70 -2.26 7.85 7.86
C ALA A 70 -3.17 6.65 7.54
N SER A 71 -4.46 6.73 7.88
CA SER A 71 -5.44 5.69 7.52
C SER A 71 -5.62 5.53 6.01
N VAL A 72 -5.55 6.62 5.23
CA VAL A 72 -5.61 6.53 3.77
C VAL A 72 -4.37 5.84 3.19
N ILE A 73 -3.19 6.09 3.75
CA ILE A 73 -1.96 5.41 3.33
C ILE A 73 -2.07 3.90 3.60
N THR A 74 -2.45 3.51 4.83
CA THR A 74 -2.54 2.09 5.20
C THR A 74 -3.56 1.35 4.33
N THR A 75 -4.73 1.95 4.08
CA THR A 75 -5.76 1.34 3.23
C THR A 75 -5.30 1.22 1.77
N ARG A 76 -4.53 2.18 1.24
CA ARG A 76 -3.93 2.07 -0.10
C ARG A 76 -2.89 0.95 -0.19
N ASP A 77 -2.07 0.78 0.84
CA ASP A 77 -1.10 -0.31 0.91
C ASP A 77 -1.80 -1.67 0.99
N GLU A 78 -2.87 -1.77 1.78
CA GLU A 78 -3.73 -2.96 1.86
C GLU A 78 -4.38 -3.30 0.52
N ILE A 79 -4.93 -2.31 -0.20
CA ILE A 79 -5.49 -2.52 -1.53
C ILE A 79 -4.43 -3.08 -2.48
N THR A 80 -3.22 -2.50 -2.46
CA THR A 80 -2.11 -2.96 -3.31
C THR A 80 -1.71 -4.40 -2.99
N ARG A 81 -1.64 -4.74 -1.69
CA ARG A 81 -1.38 -6.12 -1.24
C ARG A 81 -2.47 -7.08 -1.70
N LEU A 82 -3.74 -6.73 -1.52
CA LEU A 82 -4.88 -7.56 -1.92
C LEU A 82 -4.91 -7.77 -3.45
N GLN A 83 -4.54 -6.76 -4.24
CA GLN A 83 -4.41 -6.91 -5.69
C GLN A 83 -3.33 -7.94 -6.06
N LEU A 84 -2.19 -7.95 -5.37
CA LEU A 84 -1.14 -8.94 -5.60
C LEU A 84 -1.60 -10.35 -5.19
N GLU A 85 -2.29 -10.49 -4.06
CA GLU A 85 -2.87 -11.76 -3.63
C GLU A 85 -3.91 -12.29 -4.63
N LEU A 86 -4.78 -11.41 -5.15
CA LEU A 86 -5.75 -11.78 -6.19
C LEU A 86 -5.08 -12.30 -7.46
N LEU A 87 -3.99 -11.66 -7.91
CA LEU A 87 -3.23 -12.13 -9.07
C LEU A 87 -2.61 -13.51 -8.82
N ARG A 88 -2.07 -13.77 -7.63
CA ARG A 88 -1.53 -15.08 -7.26
C ARG A 88 -2.60 -16.18 -7.26
N VAL A 89 -3.76 -15.92 -6.66
CA VAL A 89 -4.87 -16.88 -6.62
C VAL A 89 -5.37 -17.20 -8.02
N ARG A 90 -5.42 -16.21 -8.93
CA ARG A 90 -5.78 -16.44 -10.34
C ARG A 90 -4.78 -17.34 -11.07
N GLU A 91 -3.49 -17.14 -10.84
CA GLU A 91 -2.44 -17.97 -11.42
C GLU A 91 -2.53 -19.42 -10.89
N GLU A 92 -2.74 -19.58 -9.58
CA GLU A 92 -2.93 -20.90 -8.97
C GLU A 92 -4.18 -21.60 -9.52
N LEU A 93 -5.29 -20.88 -9.68
CA LEU A 93 -6.50 -21.41 -10.28
C LEU A 93 -6.25 -21.91 -11.71
N SER A 94 -5.57 -21.12 -12.54
CA SER A 94 -5.24 -21.51 -13.92
C SER A 94 -4.39 -22.78 -13.98
N LYS A 95 -3.40 -22.93 -13.08
CA LYS A 95 -2.61 -24.16 -12.97
C LYS A 95 -3.47 -25.36 -12.60
N ARG A 96 -4.35 -25.21 -11.62
CA ARG A 96 -5.26 -26.28 -11.18
C ARG A 96 -6.23 -26.69 -12.28
N GLU A 97 -6.74 -25.74 -13.05
CA GLU A 97 -7.57 -26.04 -14.22
C GLU A 97 -6.80 -26.85 -15.27
N GLY A 98 -5.54 -26.48 -15.53
CA GLY A 98 -4.64 -27.24 -16.42
C GLY A 98 -4.39 -28.67 -15.93
N ASP A 99 -4.11 -28.85 -14.64
CA ASP A 99 -3.91 -30.17 -14.06
C ASP A 99 -5.19 -31.02 -14.09
N LEU A 100 -6.35 -30.42 -13.82
CA LEU A 100 -7.64 -31.09 -13.96
C LEU A 100 -7.91 -31.53 -15.41
N ALA A 101 -7.54 -30.73 -16.40
CA ALA A 101 -7.67 -31.10 -17.81
C ALA A 101 -6.78 -32.30 -18.16
N ARG A 102 -5.54 -32.34 -17.67
CA ARG A 102 -4.61 -33.47 -17.86
C ARG A 102 -5.16 -34.75 -17.23
N VAL A 103 -5.60 -34.69 -15.98
CA VAL A 103 -6.16 -35.86 -15.28
C VAL A 103 -7.41 -36.40 -16.00
N ARG A 104 -8.27 -35.51 -16.52
CA ARG A 104 -9.42 -35.93 -17.33
C ARG A 104 -8.99 -36.65 -18.61
N GLN A 105 -7.99 -36.12 -19.31
CA GLN A 105 -7.45 -36.76 -20.51
C GLN A 105 -6.84 -38.14 -20.21
N GLU A 106 -6.10 -38.27 -19.10
CA GLU A 106 -5.55 -39.55 -18.67
C GLU A 106 -6.65 -40.56 -18.34
N ALA A 107 -7.71 -40.13 -17.63
CA ALA A 107 -8.86 -40.99 -17.34
C ALA A 107 -9.56 -41.48 -18.61
N GLU A 108 -9.70 -40.63 -19.64
CA GLU A 108 -10.26 -41.03 -20.93
C GLU A 108 -9.39 -42.04 -21.67
N ARG A 109 -8.07 -41.84 -21.68
CA ARG A 109 -7.11 -42.80 -22.27
C ARG A 109 -7.19 -44.15 -21.57
N LEU A 110 -7.16 -44.17 -20.25
CA LEU A 110 -7.27 -45.40 -19.46
C LEU A 110 -8.60 -46.13 -19.70
N ARG A 111 -9.71 -45.41 -19.85
CA ARG A 111 -11.00 -46.02 -20.23
C ARG A 111 -10.95 -46.67 -21.60
N ALA A 112 -10.35 -46.01 -22.60
CA ALA A 112 -10.20 -46.57 -23.93
C ALA A 112 -9.29 -47.81 -23.94
N ASP A 113 -8.19 -47.77 -23.18
CA ASP A 113 -7.27 -48.92 -23.06
C ASP A 113 -7.91 -50.10 -22.34
N LEU A 114 -8.69 -49.87 -21.28
CA LEU A 114 -9.49 -50.91 -20.63
C LEU A 114 -10.49 -51.55 -21.61
N GLU A 115 -11.14 -50.76 -22.44
CA GLU A 115 -12.10 -51.29 -23.42
C GLU A 115 -11.42 -52.15 -24.48
N ARG A 116 -10.23 -51.74 -24.96
CA ARG A 116 -9.41 -52.56 -25.87
C ARG A 116 -9.00 -53.88 -25.24
N LEU A 117 -8.58 -53.87 -23.98
CA LEU A 117 -8.18 -55.09 -23.27
C LEU A 117 -9.36 -56.07 -23.15
N LYS A 118 -10.56 -55.58 -22.80
CA LYS A 118 -11.78 -56.42 -22.78
C LYS A 118 -12.07 -57.03 -24.15
N GLN A 119 -11.95 -56.26 -25.23
CA GLN A 119 -12.17 -56.77 -26.58
C GLN A 119 -11.18 -57.87 -26.95
N ILE A 120 -9.90 -57.72 -26.59
CA ILE A 120 -8.87 -58.74 -26.80
C ILE A 120 -9.21 -60.01 -26.02
N ASP A 121 -9.59 -59.87 -24.75
CA ASP A 121 -9.95 -61.01 -23.90
C ASP A 121 -11.13 -61.80 -24.48
N LEU A 122 -12.19 -61.12 -24.90
CA LEU A 122 -13.35 -61.72 -25.58
C LEU A 122 -13.00 -62.39 -26.91
N GLN A 123 -11.96 -61.92 -27.62
CA GLN A 123 -11.50 -62.57 -28.84
C GLN A 123 -10.69 -63.83 -28.55
N LEU A 124 -9.91 -63.83 -27.47
CA LEU A 124 -9.14 -64.99 -27.03
C LEU A 124 -10.07 -66.09 -26.50
N GLU A 125 -11.10 -65.74 -25.73
CA GLU A 125 -12.11 -66.69 -25.27
C GLU A 125 -12.85 -67.36 -26.43
N ARG A 126 -13.26 -66.60 -27.46
CA ARG A 126 -13.93 -67.14 -28.64
C ARG A 126 -13.06 -68.07 -29.51
N ARG A 127 -11.74 -68.01 -29.35
CA ARG A 127 -10.77 -68.84 -30.10
C ARG A 127 -10.38 -70.13 -29.36
N LYS A 128 -10.77 -70.27 -28.10
CA LYS A 128 -10.60 -71.50 -27.31
C LYS A 128 -11.81 -72.40 -27.48
#